data_AF-A0A971DT85-F1
#
_entry.id   AF-A0A971DT85-F1
#
_cell.length_a   1.000
_cell.length_b   1.000
_cell.length_c   1.000
_cell.angle_alpha   90.00
_cell.angle_beta   90.00
_cell.angle_gamma   90.00
#
_symmetry.space_group_name_H-M   'P 1'
#
loop_
_entity.id
_entity.type
_entity.pdbx_description
1 polymer ?
#
loop_
_entity_poly.entity_id
_entity_poly.type
_entity_poly.pdbx_seq_one_letter_code
_entity_poly.pdbx_strand_id
1 'polypeptide(L)'
;MKTTKLLLEIFLSVCVAYAFLTSCTDSEYEPFKEVLVIASETVKTNEGIAYWVKVNGSDTWKMMHTQIANFNHERGYEYVVEVSVKKIKDPGPDQSSHKYTLIKIISKEKKDSEVPLFTTDFADLKSRNETAFPNAI
;
A
#
# COMPACT_ATOMS: atom_id res chain seq x y z
N MET A 1 -21.41 55.28 28.50
CA MET A 1 -20.04 55.16 27.94
C MET A 1 -19.15 54.13 28.65
N LYS A 2 -19.28 53.89 29.97
CA LYS A 2 -18.49 52.84 30.67
C LYS A 2 -18.95 51.42 30.36
N THR A 3 -20.27 51.22 30.26
CA THR A 3 -20.90 49.92 29.98
C THR A 3 -20.71 49.45 28.53
N THR A 4 -20.68 50.36 27.56
CA THR A 4 -20.42 50.06 26.14
C THR A 4 -18.96 49.65 25.91
N LYS A 5 -18.02 50.24 26.66
CA LYS A 5 -16.61 49.83 26.65
C LYS A 5 -16.43 48.46 27.32
N LEU A 6 -17.11 48.20 28.44
CA LEU A 6 -17.09 46.90 29.11
C LEU A 6 -17.64 45.76 28.22
N LEU A 7 -18.74 46.00 27.50
CA LEU A 7 -19.32 45.01 26.57
C LEU A 7 -18.43 44.75 25.35
N LEU A 8 -17.74 45.77 24.85
CA LEU A 8 -16.81 45.64 23.72
C LEU A 8 -15.55 44.85 24.11
N GLU A 9 -15.00 45.09 25.31
CA GLU A 9 -13.84 44.34 25.84
C GLU A 9 -14.18 42.87 26.12
N ILE A 10 -15.40 42.59 26.62
CA ILE A 10 -15.89 41.21 26.79
C ILE A 10 -16.04 40.52 25.44
N PHE A 11 -16.58 41.21 24.43
CA PHE A 11 -16.75 40.65 23.09
C PHE A 11 -15.40 40.36 22.42
N LEU A 12 -14.42 41.28 22.56
CA LEU A 12 -13.07 41.12 22.03
C LEU A 12 -12.31 39.97 22.71
N SER A 13 -12.49 39.80 24.03
CA SER A 13 -11.95 38.68 24.80
C SER A 13 -12.52 37.32 24.38
N VAL A 14 -13.84 37.26 24.11
CA VAL A 14 -14.49 36.04 23.59
C VAL A 14 -14.00 35.68 22.19
N CYS A 15 -13.79 36.67 21.31
CA CYS A 15 -13.23 36.43 19.97
C CYS A 15 -11.79 35.88 20.01
N VAL A 16 -10.95 36.39 20.93
CA VAL A 16 -9.58 35.88 21.11
C VAL A 16 -9.57 34.47 21.69
N ALA A 17 -10.48 34.13 22.61
CA ALA A 17 -10.64 32.77 23.12
C ALA A 17 -11.11 31.78 22.04
N TYR A 18 -11.97 32.21 21.11
CA TYR A 18 -12.41 31.39 19.98
C TYR A 18 -11.31 31.15 18.93
N ALA A 19 -10.30 32.00 18.86
CA ALA A 19 -9.17 31.84 17.93
C ALA A 19 -8.20 30.71 18.33
N PHE A 20 -8.25 30.22 19.57
CA PHE A 20 -7.37 29.15 20.08
C PHE A 20 -7.85 27.71 19.77
N LEU A 21 -9.03 27.53 19.16
CA LEU A 21 -9.60 26.20 18.91
C LEU A 21 -9.43 25.70 17.47
N THR A 22 -8.58 26.33 16.66
CA THR A 22 -8.12 25.73 15.40
C THR A 22 -7.07 24.66 15.70
N SER A 23 -7.51 23.61 16.40
CA SER A 23 -6.79 22.35 16.50
C SER A 23 -6.52 21.84 15.10
N CYS A 24 -5.26 21.46 14.85
CA CYS A 24 -4.83 20.75 13.66
C CYS A 24 -5.83 19.64 13.36
N THR A 25 -6.48 19.70 12.20
CA THR A 25 -7.38 18.64 11.76
C THR A 25 -6.50 17.48 11.29
N ASP A 26 -6.43 16.42 12.09
CA ASP A 26 -5.97 15.13 11.61
C ASP A 26 -6.96 14.70 10.51
N SER A 27 -6.58 14.91 9.26
CA SER A 27 -7.32 14.35 8.13
C SER A 27 -7.12 12.84 8.16
N GLU A 28 -8.02 12.15 8.85
CA GLU A 28 -8.15 10.72 8.74
C GLU A 28 -8.53 10.40 7.28
N TYR A 29 -7.64 9.71 6.57
CA TYR A 29 -7.93 9.27 5.21
C TYR A 29 -8.98 8.16 5.28
N GLU A 30 -10.15 8.43 4.70
CA GLU A 30 -11.19 7.42 4.54
C GLU A 30 -10.66 6.25 3.70
N PRO A 31 -10.87 4.99 4.13
CA PRO A 31 -10.51 3.83 3.34
C PRO A 31 -11.28 3.83 2.03
N PHE A 32 -10.58 3.51 0.93
CA PHE A 32 -11.19 3.33 -0.39
C PHE A 32 -11.04 1.89 -0.86
N LYS A 33 -11.81 1.52 -1.87
CA LYS A 33 -11.78 0.16 -2.42
C LYS A 33 -10.91 0.11 -3.67
N GLU A 34 -10.17 -0.97 -3.82
CA GLU A 34 -9.47 -1.34 -5.04
C GLU A 34 -9.75 -2.78 -5.42
N VAL A 35 -9.64 -3.08 -6.71
CA VAL A 35 -9.64 -4.46 -7.21
C VAL A 35 -8.21 -4.80 -7.63
N LEU A 36 -7.69 -5.90 -7.08
CA LEU A 36 -6.38 -6.42 -7.40
C LEU A 36 -6.52 -7.74 -8.16
N VAL A 37 -5.76 -7.91 -9.24
CA VAL A 37 -5.44 -9.25 -9.77
C VAL A 37 -4.11 -9.66 -9.15
N ILE A 38 -4.07 -10.80 -8.45
CA ILE A 38 -2.88 -11.33 -7.78
C ILE A 38 -2.43 -12.58 -8.52
N ALA A 39 -1.16 -12.63 -8.91
CA ALA A 39 -0.61 -13.72 -9.69
C ALA A 39 -0.60 -15.07 -8.96
N SER A 40 -0.45 -16.13 -9.76
CA SER A 40 -0.36 -17.53 -9.32
C SER A 40 0.82 -17.89 -8.42
N GLU A 41 1.87 -17.07 -8.44
CA GLU A 41 3.11 -17.29 -7.70
C GLU A 41 3.45 -16.07 -6.85
N THR A 42 4.15 -16.31 -5.74
CA THR A 42 4.67 -15.25 -4.87
C THR A 42 6.19 -15.23 -4.90
N VAL A 43 6.77 -14.06 -4.60
CA VAL A 43 8.22 -13.89 -4.56
C VAL A 43 8.67 -13.81 -3.10
N LYS A 44 9.59 -14.68 -2.70
CA LYS A 44 10.21 -14.59 -1.37
C LYS A 44 11.31 -13.52 -1.38
N THR A 45 11.22 -12.56 -0.47
CA THR A 45 12.19 -11.48 -0.27
C THR A 45 12.79 -11.58 1.15
N ASN A 46 13.78 -10.72 1.43
CA ASN A 46 14.34 -10.61 2.79
C ASN A 46 13.32 -10.06 3.80
N GLU A 47 12.31 -9.31 3.34
CA GLU A 47 11.28 -8.65 4.14
C GLU A 47 10.01 -9.50 4.28
N GLY A 48 9.90 -10.61 3.55
CA GLY A 48 8.76 -11.52 3.59
C GLY A 48 8.34 -12.02 2.20
N ILE A 49 7.03 -12.01 1.96
CA ILE A 49 6.44 -12.46 0.69
C ILE A 49 6.00 -11.23 -0.10
N ALA A 50 6.30 -11.17 -1.39
CA ALA A 50 5.80 -10.13 -2.28
C ALA A 50 4.85 -10.73 -3.33
N TYR A 51 3.88 -9.93 -3.75
CA TYR A 51 2.86 -10.30 -4.72
C TYR A 51 3.07 -9.55 -6.03
N TRP A 52 2.92 -10.26 -7.13
CA TRP A 52 2.66 -9.61 -8.41
C TRP A 52 1.19 -9.22 -8.49
N VAL A 53 0.92 -7.93 -8.66
CA VAL A 53 -0.44 -7.40 -8.72
C VAL A 53 -0.70 -6.54 -9.95
N LYS A 54 -1.92 -6.59 -10.47
CA LYS A 54 -2.51 -5.58 -11.36
C LYS A 54 -3.58 -4.84 -10.58
N VAL A 55 -3.58 -3.52 -10.64
CA VAL A 55 -4.50 -2.67 -9.86
C VAL A 55 -5.57 -2.10 -10.78
N ASN A 56 -6.84 -2.19 -10.37
CA ASN A 56 -8.00 -1.55 -11.01
C ASN A 56 -8.06 -1.78 -12.54
N GLY A 57 -7.85 -3.01 -12.98
CA GLY A 57 -7.94 -3.39 -14.39
C GLY A 57 -6.73 -3.00 -15.25
N SER A 58 -5.63 -2.54 -14.64
CA SER A 58 -4.37 -2.33 -15.36
C SER A 58 -3.85 -3.63 -15.97
N ASP A 59 -3.24 -3.56 -17.16
CA ASP A 59 -2.58 -4.71 -17.78
C ASP A 59 -1.13 -4.92 -17.34
N THR A 60 -0.58 -4.00 -16.53
CA THR A 60 0.82 -4.05 -16.09
C THR A 60 0.95 -4.66 -14.70
N TRP A 61 1.77 -5.70 -14.60
CA TRP A 61 2.16 -6.28 -13.32
C TRP A 61 3.08 -5.34 -12.54
N LYS A 62 2.83 -5.20 -11.23
CA LYS A 62 3.66 -4.46 -10.28
C LYS A 62 3.94 -5.32 -9.07
N MET A 63 5.13 -5.17 -8.49
CA MET A 63 5.46 -5.86 -7.24
C MET A 63 4.85 -5.11 -6.06
N MET A 64 4.12 -5.81 -5.21
CA MET A 64 3.57 -5.32 -3.96
C MET A 64 4.21 -6.06 -2.80
N HIS A 65 4.98 -5.35 -1.99
CA HIS A 65 5.68 -5.88 -0.81
C HIS A 65 4.80 -5.90 0.45
N THR A 66 3.68 -5.20 0.41
CA THR A 66 2.73 -5.11 1.52
C THR A 66 1.84 -6.34 1.58
N GLN A 67 1.65 -6.91 2.77
CA GLN A 67 0.68 -8.00 2.96
C GLN A 67 -0.76 -7.51 2.89
N ILE A 68 -1.65 -8.37 2.40
CA ILE A 68 -3.09 -8.14 2.44
C ILE A 68 -3.64 -8.88 3.66
N ALA A 69 -4.19 -8.15 4.63
CA ALA A 69 -4.79 -8.76 5.81
C ALA A 69 -5.97 -9.67 5.42
N ASN A 70 -6.08 -10.83 6.06
CA ASN A 70 -7.09 -11.88 5.82
C ASN A 70 -7.03 -12.54 4.43
N PHE A 71 -5.94 -12.36 3.68
CA PHE A 71 -5.71 -13.07 2.42
C PHE A 71 -4.65 -14.15 2.59
N ASN A 72 -5.01 -15.39 2.21
CA ASN A 72 -4.10 -16.52 2.19
C ASN A 72 -3.90 -16.95 0.74
N HIS A 73 -2.69 -16.75 0.22
CA HIS A 73 -2.34 -17.15 -1.13
C HIS A 73 -2.12 -18.66 -1.21
N GLU A 74 -2.68 -19.30 -2.23
CA GLU A 74 -2.37 -20.67 -2.60
C GLU A 74 -1.66 -20.69 -3.95
N ARG A 75 -0.52 -21.37 -3.99
CA ARG A 75 0.30 -21.50 -5.19
C ARG A 75 -0.47 -22.09 -6.37
N GLY A 76 -0.27 -21.53 -7.55
CA GLY A 76 -0.88 -21.97 -8.81
C GLY A 76 -2.26 -21.38 -9.10
N TYR A 77 -2.71 -20.40 -8.30
CA TYR A 77 -3.99 -19.72 -8.49
C TYR A 77 -3.83 -18.22 -8.71
N GLU A 78 -4.38 -17.71 -9.80
CA GLU A 78 -4.59 -16.28 -9.98
C GLU A 78 -5.88 -15.88 -9.26
N TYR A 79 -5.84 -14.77 -8.54
CA TYR A 79 -6.98 -14.26 -7.80
C TYR A 79 -7.40 -12.90 -8.33
N VAL A 80 -8.71 -12.65 -8.41
CA VAL A 80 -9.24 -11.30 -8.47
C VAL A 80 -9.87 -11.02 -7.11
N VAL A 81 -9.41 -9.98 -6.41
CA VAL A 81 -9.86 -9.65 -5.06
C VAL A 81 -10.30 -8.19 -4.96
N GLU A 82 -11.31 -7.93 -4.13
CA GLU A 82 -11.66 -6.58 -3.69
C GLU A 82 -11.00 -6.34 -2.32
N VAL A 83 -10.27 -5.24 -2.18
CA VAL A 83 -9.56 -4.85 -0.95
C VAL A 83 -9.98 -3.47 -0.47
N SER A 84 -9.94 -3.27 0.84
CA SER A 84 -9.99 -1.95 1.48
C SER A 84 -8.56 -1.44 1.66
N VAL A 85 -8.29 -0.24 1.17
CA VAL A 85 -6.99 0.43 1.23
C VAL A 85 -7.10 1.63 2.16
N LYS A 86 -6.36 1.60 3.27
CA LYS A 86 -6.24 2.72 4.21
C LYS A 86 -4.86 3.35 4.08
N LYS A 87 -4.79 4.65 3.82
CA LYS A 87 -3.54 5.40 3.85
C LYS A 87 -3.05 5.53 5.29
N ILE A 88 -1.77 5.27 5.50
CA ILE A 88 -1.10 5.41 6.80
C ILE A 88 -0.53 6.82 6.88
N LYS A 89 -0.85 7.54 7.97
CA LYS A 89 -0.28 8.86 8.25
C LYS A 89 1.14 8.69 8.77
N ASP A 90 2.07 9.48 8.25
CA ASP A 90 3.48 9.52 8.64
C ASP A 90 4.13 8.12 8.69
N PRO A 91 4.11 7.33 7.59
CA PRO A 91 4.75 6.03 7.57
C PRO A 91 6.26 6.18 7.82
N GLY A 92 6.84 5.25 8.55
CA GLY A 92 8.30 5.17 8.71
C GLY A 92 9.02 5.04 7.35
N PRO A 93 10.33 5.35 7.28
CA PRO A 93 11.07 5.41 6.01
C PRO A 93 10.98 4.13 5.17
N ASP A 94 10.94 2.97 5.81
CA ASP A 94 10.87 1.66 5.16
C ASP A 94 9.50 0.98 5.33
N GLN A 95 8.46 1.74 5.64
CA GLN A 95 7.11 1.22 5.82
C GLN A 95 6.21 1.58 4.63
N SER A 96 5.32 0.64 4.28
CA SER A 96 4.26 0.91 3.31
C SER A 96 3.42 2.11 3.74
N SER A 97 3.11 2.99 2.79
CA SER A 97 2.18 4.11 3.00
C SER A 97 0.70 3.68 3.01
N HIS A 98 0.42 2.40 2.76
CA HIS A 98 -0.93 1.85 2.66
C HIS A 98 -1.06 0.53 3.43
N LYS A 99 -2.24 0.33 4.05
CA LYS A 99 -2.67 -0.94 4.64
C LYS A 99 -3.79 -1.54 3.79
N TYR A 100 -3.62 -2.79 3.38
CA TYR A 100 -4.58 -3.53 2.57
C TYR A 100 -5.31 -4.58 3.41
N THR A 101 -6.63 -4.64 3.31
CA THR A 101 -7.47 -5.65 3.98
C THR A 101 -8.40 -6.29 2.96
N LEU A 102 -8.40 -7.62 2.88
CA LEU A 102 -9.30 -8.35 2.00
C LEU A 102 -10.76 -8.09 2.39
N ILE A 103 -11.57 -7.68 1.42
CA ILE A 103 -13.03 -7.61 1.58
C ILE A 103 -13.64 -8.92 1.08
N LYS A 104 -13.30 -9.33 -0.15
CA LYS A 104 -13.78 -10.58 -0.75
C LYS A 104 -12.89 -11.05 -1.90
N ILE A 105 -12.93 -12.35 -2.17
CA ILE A 105 -12.39 -12.95 -3.39
C ILE A 105 -13.50 -12.92 -4.45
N ILE A 106 -13.23 -12.25 -5.58
CA ILE A 106 -14.14 -12.17 -6.73
C ILE A 106 -13.99 -13.41 -7.61
N SER A 107 -12.74 -13.82 -7.89
CA SER A 107 -12.44 -15.08 -8.58
C SER A 107 -11.13 -15.70 -8.07
N LYS A 108 -11.02 -17.02 -8.24
CA LYS A 108 -9.83 -17.83 -7.96
C LYS A 108 -9.74 -18.89 -9.07
N GLU A 109 -8.72 -18.79 -9.89
CA GLU A 109 -8.58 -19.63 -11.09
C GLU A 109 -7.22 -20.31 -11.11
N LYS A 110 -7.19 -21.62 -11.37
CA LYS A 110 -5.93 -22.33 -11.53
C LYS A 110 -5.30 -21.89 -12.84
N LYS A 111 -4.18 -21.17 -12.75
CA LYS A 111 -3.56 -20.49 -13.88
C LYS A 111 -2.07 -20.33 -13.62
N ASP A 112 -1.28 -20.32 -14.68
CA ASP A 112 0.09 -19.82 -14.62
C ASP A 112 0.07 -18.36 -15.11
N SER A 113 0.22 -17.41 -14.19
CA SER A 113 0.16 -15.99 -14.50
C SER A 113 1.42 -15.56 -15.26
N GLU A 114 1.24 -14.87 -16.39
CA GLU A 114 2.32 -14.33 -17.21
C GLU A 114 2.95 -13.09 -16.55
N VAL A 115 3.65 -13.29 -15.43
CA VAL A 115 4.37 -12.23 -14.71
C VAL A 115 5.73 -11.96 -15.36
N PRO A 116 6.27 -10.74 -15.26
CA PRO A 116 7.63 -10.47 -15.72
C PRO A 116 8.62 -11.43 -15.07
N LEU A 117 9.49 -12.02 -15.91
CA LEU A 117 10.56 -12.88 -15.44
C LEU A 117 11.55 -12.05 -14.62
N PHE A 118 11.37 -12.04 -13.30
CA PHE A 118 12.51 -11.88 -12.43
C PHE A 118 13.19 -13.25 -12.38
N THR A 119 14.34 -13.36 -13.02
CA THR A 119 15.18 -14.56 -12.93
C THR A 119 15.63 -14.72 -11.47
N THR A 120 14.80 -15.36 -10.67
CA THR A 120 15.14 -15.84 -9.33
C THR A 120 15.76 -17.22 -9.39
N ASP A 121 15.91 -17.79 -10.59
CA ASP A 121 16.73 -18.97 -10.80
C ASP A 121 18.21 -18.59 -10.65
N PHE A 122 18.78 -18.93 -9.50
CA PHE A 122 20.20 -18.78 -9.23
C PHE A 122 21.06 -19.59 -10.22
N ALA A 123 20.53 -20.65 -10.84
CA ALA A 123 21.23 -21.38 -11.89
C ALA A 123 21.37 -20.52 -13.16
N ASP A 124 20.36 -19.74 -13.49
CA ASP A 124 20.34 -18.86 -14.67
C ASP A 124 21.09 -17.54 -14.43
N LEU A 125 21.16 -17.08 -13.18
CA LEU A 125 22.09 -16.01 -12.78
C LEU A 125 23.54 -16.49 -12.81
N LYS A 126 23.82 -17.72 -12.37
CA LYS A 126 25.16 -18.30 -12.42
C LYS A 126 25.62 -18.53 -13.86
N SER A 127 24.76 -19.07 -14.72
CA SER A 127 25.09 -19.28 -16.15
C SER A 127 25.42 -17.95 -16.84
N ARG A 128 24.61 -16.91 -16.61
CA ARG A 128 24.83 -15.59 -17.20
C ARG A 128 26.07 -14.90 -16.65
N ASN A 129 26.34 -15.01 -15.35
CA ASN A 129 27.57 -14.49 -14.74
C ASN A 129 28.82 -15.17 -15.33
N GLU A 130 28.80 -16.50 -15.46
CA GLU A 130 29.92 -17.27 -16.06
C GLU A 130 30.15 -16.90 -17.53
N THR A 131 29.10 -16.62 -18.32
CA THR A 131 29.26 -16.08 -19.69
C THR A 131 29.68 -14.61 -19.75
N ALA A 132 29.22 -13.78 -18.81
CA ALA A 132 29.50 -12.34 -18.82
C ALA A 132 30.89 -12.01 -18.26
N PHE A 133 31.39 -12.82 -17.33
CA PHE A 133 32.69 -12.66 -16.70
C PHE A 133 33.40 -14.02 -16.59
N PRO A 134 33.89 -14.58 -17.70
CA PRO A 134 34.47 -15.93 -17.72
C PRO A 134 35.76 -16.10 -16.89
N ASN A 135 36.32 -15.01 -16.34
CA ASN A 135 37.58 -15.00 -15.58
C ASN A 135 37.48 -14.24 -14.24
N ALA A 136 36.29 -14.13 -13.64
CA ALA A 136 36.18 -13.58 -12.29
C ALA A 136 36.67 -14.61 -11.27
N ILE A 137 37.94 -14.48 -10.86
CA ILE A 137 38.54 -15.10 -9.66
C ILE A 137 38.68 -14.01 -8.61
#